data_AF-A0A914ZRB7-F1
#
_entry.id   AF-A0A914ZRB7-F1
#
_cell.length_a   1.000
_cell.length_b   1.000
_cell.length_c   1.000
_cell.angle_alpha   90.00
_cell.angle_beta   90.00
_cell.angle_gamma   90.00
#
_symmetry.space_group_name_H-M   'P 1'
#
loop_
_entity.id
_entity.type
_entity.pdbx_description
1 polymer ?
#
loop_
_entity_poly.entity_id
_entity_poly.type
_entity_poly.pdbx_seq_one_letter_code
_entity_poly.pdbx_strand_id
1 'polypeptide(L)' 'QHSGVGSCRAAECRLTGEKVAIKKFSRPFQSAIHAKRTHRELKLLRAMNHENVIDMLDVFTPDKDAASLQD' A
#
# COMPACT_ATOMS: atom_id res chain seq x y z
N GLN A 1 1.66 10.25 -18.24
CA GLN A 1 0.84 9.04 -18.47
C GLN A 1 1.16 8.06 -17.35
N HIS A 2 0.37 8.07 -16.27
CA HIS A 2 0.67 7.28 -15.08
C HIS A 2 0.00 5.91 -15.19
N SER A 3 0.82 4.88 -15.37
CA SER A 3 0.45 3.47 -15.29
C SER A 3 -0.39 3.22 -14.04
N GLY A 4 -1.51 2.51 -14.14
CA GLY A 4 -2.53 2.31 -13.10
C GLY A 4 -2.11 1.47 -11.88
N VAL A 5 -0.93 1.75 -11.34
CA VAL A 5 -0.36 1.15 -10.14
C VAL A 5 0.09 2.31 -9.25
N GLY A 6 -0.24 2.24 -7.97
CA GLY A 6 -0.07 3.33 -7.00
C GLY A 6 1.28 4.07 -7.03
N SER A 7 1.31 5.29 -6.48
CA SER A 7 2.51 6.12 -6.40
C SER A 7 3.31 5.81 -5.14
N CYS A 8 4.63 5.68 -5.26
CA CYS A 8 5.54 5.51 -4.12
C CYS A 8 6.27 6.82 -3.80
N ARG A 9 6.42 7.12 -2.51
CA ARG A 9 7.26 8.22 -2.01
C ARG A 9 8.13 7.76 -0.85
N ALA A 10 9.32 8.33 -0.76
CA ALA A 10 10.18 8.17 0.42
C ALA A 10 9.72 9.11 1.54
N ALA A 11 9.81 8.64 2.77
CA ALA A 11 9.55 9.41 3.98
C ALA A 11 10.49 8.96 5.10
N GLU A 12 10.49 9.67 6.21
CA GLU A 12 11.20 9.30 7.44
C GLU A 12 10.17 9.02 8.53
N CYS A 13 10.29 7.86 9.19
CA CYS A 13 9.46 7.53 10.33
C CYS A 13 9.94 8.33 11.55
N ARG A 14 9.12 9.25 12.06
CA ARG A 14 9.50 10.10 13.21
C ARG A 14 9.71 9.32 14.52
N LEU A 15 9.13 8.12 14.63
CA LEU A 15 9.24 7.29 15.83
C LEU A 15 10.58 6.55 15.89
N THR A 16 11.11 6.12 14.73
CA THR A 16 12.33 5.31 14.64
C THR A 16 13.52 6.03 14.00
N GLY A 17 13.28 7.13 13.28
CA GLY A 17 14.27 7.83 12.45
C GLY A 17 14.59 7.12 11.13
N GLU A 18 13.93 6.00 10.81
CA GLU A 18 14.24 5.21 9.63
C GLU A 18 13.59 5.75 8.34
N LYS A 19 14.28 5.59 7.21
CA LYS A 19 13.73 5.89 5.89
C LYS A 19 12.76 4.78 5.48
N VAL A 20 11.54 5.17 5.12
CA VAL A 20 10.48 4.27 4.69
C VAL A 20 9.98 4.63 3.30
N ALA A 21 9.42 3.65 2.60
CA ALA A 21 8.70 3.86 1.34
C ALA A 21 7.19 3.75 1.59
N ILE A 22 6.44 4.78 1.23
CA ILE A 22 4.97 4.80 1.34
C ILE A 22 4.40 4.66 -0.07
N LYS A 23 3.63 3.59 -0.29
CA LYS A 23 2.91 3.35 -1.55
C LYS A 23 1.43 3.69 -1.38
N LYS A 24 0.96 4.75 -2.05
CA LYS A 24 -0.46 5.08 -2.14
C LYS A 24 -1.09 4.30 -3.29
N PHE A 25 -2.04 3.41 -2.99
CA PHE A 25 -2.88 2.78 -4.01
C PHE A 25 -3.92 3.78 -4.52
N SER A 26 -3.82 4.17 -5.79
CA SER A 26 -4.81 5.02 -6.43
C SER A 26 -5.96 4.16 -6.94
N ARG A 27 -7.17 4.53 -6.57
CA ARG A 27 -8.40 3.88 -7.02
C ARG A 27 -8.49 2.36 -6.85
N PRO A 28 -8.10 1.81 -5.69
CA PRO A 28 -7.96 0.37 -5.51
C PRO A 28 -9.29 -0.38 -5.66
N PHE A 29 -10.43 0.27 -5.43
CA PHE A 29 -11.75 -0.37 -5.46
C PHE A 29 -12.61 0.01 -6.68
N GLN A 30 -12.07 0.79 -7.62
CA GLN A 30 -12.79 1.22 -8.83
C GLN A 30 -13.28 0.07 -9.71
N SER A 31 -12.60 -1.08 -9.68
CA SER A 31 -13.04 -2.29 -10.39
C SER A 31 -12.63 -3.54 -9.62
N ALA A 32 -13.32 -4.65 -9.89
CA ALA A 32 -12.96 -5.95 -9.34
C ALA A 32 -11.52 -6.36 -9.72
N ILE A 33 -11.01 -5.91 -10.86
CA ILE A 33 -9.63 -6.18 -11.30
C ILE A 33 -8.64 -5.40 -10.43
N HIS A 34 -8.88 -4.12 -10.19
CA HIS A 34 -8.04 -3.29 -9.32
C HIS A 34 -8.05 -3.82 -7.88
N ALA A 35 -9.24 -4.14 -7.35
CA ALA A 35 -9.38 -4.65 -6.00
C ALA A 35 -8.64 -5.98 -5.81
N LYS A 36 -8.78 -6.91 -6.77
CA LYS A 36 -8.06 -8.19 -6.75
C LYS A 36 -6.54 -8.00 -6.84
N ARG A 37 -6.06 -7.05 -7.63
CA ARG A 37 -4.61 -6.75 -7.74
C ARG A 37 -4.07 -6.19 -6.42
N THR A 38 -4.71 -5.15 -5.87
CA THR A 38 -4.29 -4.55 -4.59
C THR A 38 -4.35 -5.57 -3.45
N HIS A 39 -5.40 -6.38 -3.37
CA HIS A 39 -5.50 -7.42 -2.35
C HIS A 39 -4.38 -8.46 -2.46
N ARG A 40 -4.05 -8.92 -3.67
CA ARG A 40 -2.96 -9.88 -3.88
C ARG A 40 -1.61 -9.28 -3.47
N GLU A 41 -1.35 -8.02 -3.81
CA GLU A 41 -0.12 -7.33 -3.44
C GLU A 41 0.03 -7.25 -1.91
N LEU A 42 -1.00 -6.76 -1.21
CA LEU A 42 -1.01 -6.68 0.26
C LEU A 42 -0.88 -8.06 0.91
N LYS A 43 -1.57 -9.09 0.38
CA LYS A 43 -1.52 -10.45 0.93
C LYS A 43 -0.14 -11.08 0.75
N LEU A 44 0.50 -10.87 -0.40
CA LEU A 44 1.85 -11.35 -0.63
C LEU A 44 2.82 -10.65 0.32
N LEU A 45 2.83 -9.31 0.34
CA LEU A 45 3.72 -8.54 1.21
C LEU A 45 3.59 -8.93 2.68
N ARG A 46 2.36 -9.17 3.17
CA ARG A 46 2.13 -9.61 4.56
C ARG A 46 2.69 -11.01 4.87
N ALA A 47 2.79 -11.87 3.88
CA ALA A 47 3.22 -13.25 4.04
C ALA A 47 4.74 -13.44 3.82
N MET A 48 5.42 -12.45 3.24
CA MET A 48 6.86 -12.52 3.01
C MET A 48 7.61 -12.16 4.29
N ASN A 49 8.51 -13.04 4.72
CA ASN A 49 9.44 -12.76 5.80
C ASN A 49 10.81 -13.34 5.41
N HIS A 50 11.61 -12.54 4.71
CA HIS A 50 12.90 -12.95 4.18
C HIS A 50 13.79 -11.72 3.98
N GLU A 51 15.07 -11.79 4.36
CA GLU A 51 16.03 -10.66 4.29
C GLU A 51 16.08 -9.97 2.92
N ASN A 52 15.99 -10.76 1.86
CA ASN A 52 16.03 -10.26 0.47
C ASN A 52 14.67 -9.86 -0.12
N VAL A 53 13.60 -9.84 0.69
CA VAL A 53 12.25 -9.45 0.25
C VAL A 53 11.76 -8.31 1.12
N ILE A 54 11.19 -7.28 0.48
CA ILE A 54 10.65 -6.13 1.19
C ILE A 54 9.51 -6.55 2.12
N ASP A 55 9.61 -6.12 3.38
CA ASP A 55 8.58 -6.32 4.39
C ASP A 55 7.60 -5.14 4.44
N MET A 56 6.37 -5.41 4.87
CA MET A 56 5.32 -4.42 5.03
C MET A 56 5.23 -4.00 6.48
N LEU A 57 5.76 -2.81 6.76
CA LEU A 57 5.81 -2.25 8.12
C LEU A 57 4.43 -1.86 8.64
N ASP A 58 3.59 -1.24 7.80
CA ASP A 58 2.26 -0.76 8.19
C ASP A 58 1.32 -0.63 6.98
N VAL A 59 0.00 -0.66 7.24
CA VAL A 59 -1.06 -0.39 6.27
C VAL A 59 -2.12 0.47 6.93
N PHE A 60 -2.36 1.65 6.37
CA PHE A 60 -3.35 2.59 6.88
C PHE A 60 -4.20 3.16 5.75
N THR A 61 -5.35 3.71 6.12
CA THR A 61 -6.20 4.54 5.27
C THR A 61 -6.52 5.84 5.99
N PRO A 62 -6.57 6.99 5.31
CA PRO A 62 -7.09 8.22 5.91
C PRO A 62 -8.61 8.19 6.13
N ASP A 63 -9.31 7.25 5.50
CA ASP A 63 -10.76 7.11 5.56
C ASP A 63 -11.21 6.56 6.93
N LYS A 64 -12.37 7.04 7.41
CA LYS A 64 -12.85 6.70 8.77
C LYS A 64 -13.43 5.29 8.85
N ASP A 65 -13.98 4.80 7.75
CA ASP A 65 -14.66 3.52 7.66
C ASP A 65 -14.57 2.91 6.25
N ALA A 66 -14.93 1.64 6.13
CA ALA A 66 -14.86 0.93 4.86
C ALA A 66 -15.80 1.46 3.78
N ALA A 67 -16.91 2.11 4.15
CA ALA A 67 -17.87 2.66 3.18
C ALA A 67 -17.32 3.95 2.54
N SER A 68 -16.45 4.66 3.25
CA SER A 68 -15.77 5.87 2.79
C SER A 68 -14.51 5.63 1.93
N LEU A 69 -14.11 4.37 1.73
CA LEU A 69 -13.01 3.99 0.81
C LEU A 69 -13.42 4.24 -0.66
N GLN A 70 -13.41 5.50 -1.08
CA GLN A 70 -13.82 5.97 -2.40
C GLN A 70 -12.70 6.76 -3.08
N ASP A 71 -11.56 6.10 -3.27
CA ASP A 71 -10.68 6.45 -4.40
C ASP A 71 -10.98 5.44 -5.53
#